data_AF-A0A1F9D2V4-F1
#
_entry.id   AF-A0A1F9D2V4-F1
#
_cell.length_a   1.000
_cell.length_b   1.000
_cell.length_c   1.000
_cell.angle_alpha   90.00
_cell.angle_beta   90.00
_cell.angle_gamma   90.00
#
_symmetry.space_group_name_H-M   'P 1'
#
loop_
_entity.id
_entity.type
_entity.pdbx_description
1 polymer ?
#
loop_
_entity_poly.entity_id
_entity_poly.type
_entity_poly.pdbx_seq_one_letter_code
_entity_poly.pdbx_strand_id
1 'polypeptide(L)' 'MNKTSEKGLQDGWTRATFILRRDYLERLKASAYWERKKIKDVIDEALGLYLKRKKPRTKTNR' A
#
# COMPACT_ATOMS: atom_id res chain seq x y z
N MET A 1 -12.68 14.15 14.28
CA MET A 1 -13.17 14.02 12.89
C MET A 1 -12.58 12.77 12.28
N ASN A 2 -13.32 11.67 12.20
CA ASN A 2 -12.86 10.47 11.49
C ASN A 2 -13.15 10.67 10.01
N LYS A 3 -12.12 10.70 9.16
CA LYS A 3 -12.31 10.85 7.72
C LYS A 3 -13.09 9.66 7.19
N THR A 4 -13.99 9.86 6.22
CA THR A 4 -14.78 8.78 5.62
C THR A 4 -13.91 7.64 5.07
N SER A 5 -12.69 7.97 4.59
CA SER A 5 -11.69 7.01 4.12
C SER A 5 -11.17 6.05 5.20
N GLU A 6 -11.33 6.38 6.48
CA GLU A 6 -10.81 5.63 7.63
C GLU A 6 -11.93 4.92 8.41
N LYS A 7 -13.20 5.28 8.18
CA LYS A 7 -14.35 4.69 8.89
C LYS A 7 -14.37 3.16 8.76
N GLY A 8 -14.27 2.45 9.89
CA GLY A 8 -14.30 0.98 9.94
C GLY A 8 -12.98 0.30 9.57
N LEU A 9 -11.88 1.04 9.50
CA LEU A 9 -10.52 0.49 9.41
C LEU A 9 -9.84 0.48 10.78
N GLN A 10 -8.75 -0.26 10.89
CA GLN A 10 -7.84 -0.18 12.04
C GLN A 10 -7.10 1.16 12.04
N ASP A 11 -6.67 1.61 13.21
CA ASP A 11 -5.91 2.85 13.36
C ASP A 11 -4.66 2.84 12.48
N GLY A 12 -4.40 3.99 11.83
CA GLY A 12 -3.28 4.17 10.89
C GLY A 12 -3.56 3.68 9.45
N TRP A 13 -4.71 3.05 9.18
CA TRP A 13 -5.08 2.62 7.84
C TRP A 13 -6.00 3.61 7.14
N THR A 14 -5.87 3.73 5.81
CA THR A 14 -6.73 4.58 4.98
C THR A 14 -7.02 3.91 3.64
N ARG A 15 -8.16 4.22 3.03
CA ARG A 15 -8.48 3.82 1.65
C ARG A 15 -7.90 4.84 0.67
N ALA A 16 -7.21 4.34 -0.35
CA ALA A 16 -6.75 5.14 -1.47
C ALA A 16 -7.02 4.39 -2.79
N THR A 17 -7.39 5.13 -3.82
CA THR A 17 -7.58 4.60 -5.17
C THR A 17 -6.33 4.91 -5.99
N PHE A 18 -5.72 3.88 -6.56
CA PHE A 18 -4.54 4.03 -7.41
C PHE A 18 -4.83 3.52 -8.82
N ILE A 19 -4.26 4.20 -9.80
CA ILE A 19 -4.19 3.73 -11.19
C ILE A 19 -2.84 3.04 -11.36
N LEU A 20 -2.84 1.77 -11.77
CA LEU A 20 -1.63 0.97 -11.97
C LEU A 20 -1.69 0.19 -13.29
N ARG A 21 -0.52 -0.25 -13.78
CA ARG A 21 -0.45 -1.07 -15.00
C ARG A 21 -1.12 -2.43 -14.78
N ARG A 22 -1.86 -2.91 -15.78
CA ARG A 22 -2.64 -4.16 -15.72
C ARG A 22 -1.76 -5.38 -15.41
N ASP A 23 -0.59 -5.46 -16.02
CA ASP A 23 0.37 -6.54 -15.80
C ASP A 23 0.87 -6.59 -14.35
N TYR A 24 0.98 -5.44 -13.68
CA TYR A 24 1.32 -5.41 -12.25
C TYR A 24 0.18 -5.96 -11.40
N LEU A 25 -1.07 -5.63 -11.72
CA LEU A 25 -2.23 -6.17 -11.00
C LEU A 25 -2.30 -7.70 -11.10
N GLU A 26 -2.08 -8.26 -12.29
CA GLU A 26 -2.09 -9.71 -12.49
C GLU A 26 -0.95 -10.40 -11.72
N ARG A 27 0.25 -9.81 -11.70
CA ARG A 27 1.36 -10.32 -10.89
C ARG A 27 1.08 -10.26 -9.39
N LEU A 28 0.46 -9.18 -8.91
CA LEU A 28 0.07 -9.05 -7.50
C LEU A 28 -0.97 -10.10 -7.10
N LYS A 29 -1.96 -10.36 -7.95
CA LYS A 29 -2.95 -11.43 -7.74
C LYS A 29 -2.30 -12.81 -7.68
N ALA A 30 -1.38 -13.10 -8.60
CA ALA A 30 -0.65 -14.36 -8.62
C ALA A 30 0.19 -14.55 -7.34
N SER A 31 0.94 -13.53 -6.91
CA SER A 31 1.71 -13.57 -5.65
C SER A 31 0.80 -13.84 -4.46
N ALA A 32 -0.33 -13.11 -4.37
CA ALA A 32 -1.30 -13.28 -3.29
C ALA A 32 -1.88 -14.71 -3.25
N TYR A 33 -2.15 -15.31 -4.42
CA TYR A 33 -2.65 -16.68 -4.51
C TYR A 33 -1.62 -17.70 -4.00
N TRP A 34 -0.38 -17.64 -4.51
CA TRP A 34 0.67 -18.59 -4.14
C TRP A 34 1.09 -18.47 -2.67
N GLU A 35 1.12 -17.25 -2.13
CA GLU A 35 1.49 -16.98 -0.74
C GLU A 35 0.30 -17.08 0.24
N ARG A 36 -0.92 -17.38 -0.25
CA ARG A 36 -2.16 -17.43 0.55
C ARG A 36 -2.42 -16.12 1.33
N LYS A 37 -2.04 -14.97 0.74
CA LYS A 37 -2.20 -13.63 1.30
C LYS A 37 -3.36 -12.88 0.64
N LYS A 38 -3.85 -11.82 1.28
CA LYS A 38 -4.74 -10.87 0.59
C LYS A 38 -3.89 -9.94 -0.28
N ILE A 39 -4.45 -9.50 -1.40
CA ILE A 39 -3.74 -8.57 -2.32
C ILE A 39 -3.32 -7.27 -1.63
N LYS A 40 -4.11 -6.77 -0.66
CA LYS A 40 -3.77 -5.58 0.11
C LYS A 40 -2.52 -5.78 0.98
N ASP A 41 -2.28 -6.99 1.47
CA ASP A 41 -1.13 -7.31 2.33
C ASP A 41 0.13 -7.38 1.45
N VAL A 42 0.03 -8.00 0.27
CA VAL A 42 1.11 -8.01 -0.74
C VAL A 42 1.48 -6.58 -1.18
N ILE A 43 0.49 -5.72 -1.39
CA ILE A 43 0.71 -4.32 -1.74
C ILE A 43 1.39 -3.57 -0.59
N ASP A 44 0.92 -3.74 0.65
CA ASP A 44 1.49 -3.08 1.83
C ASP A 44 2.95 -3.50 2.05
N GLU A 45 3.27 -4.79 1.96
CA GLU A 45 4.63 -5.31 2.05
C GLU A 45 5.53 -4.73 0.94
N ALA A 46 5.06 -4.71 -0.31
CA ALA A 46 5.80 -4.17 -1.44
C ALA A 46 6.08 -2.65 -1.29
N LEU A 47 5.08 -1.89 -0.83
CA LEU A 47 5.21 -0.46 -0.56
C LEU A 47 6.16 -0.21 0.61
N GLY A 48 6.05 -0.98 1.70
CA GLY A 48 6.94 -0.89 2.85
C GLY A 48 8.40 -1.13 2.46
N LEU A 49 8.67 -2.16 1.64
CA LEU A 49 10.01 -2.44 1.11
C LEU A 49 10.52 -1.32 0.19
N TYR A 50 9.66 -0.79 -0.68
CA TYR A 50 10.01 0.32 -1.57
C TYR A 50 10.35 1.59 -0.79
N LEU A 51 9.54 1.93 0.22
CA LEU A 51 9.71 3.12 1.05
C LEU A 51 10.89 2.99 2.01
N LYS A 52 11.14 1.82 2.61
CA LYS A 52 12.31 1.58 3.47
C LYS A 52 13.64 1.87 2.76
N ARG A 53 13.71 1.59 1.46
CA ARG A 53 14.88 1.88 0.62
C ARG A 53 15.04 3.37 0.31
N LYS A 54 14.00 4.17 0.47
CA LYS A 54 14.03 5.62 0.29
C LYS A 54 14.16 6.28 1.66
N LYS A 55 15.33 6.85 1.97
CA LYS A 55 15.41 7.78 3.10
C LYS A 55 14.35 8.86 2.90
N PRO A 56 13.50 9.17 3.89
CA PRO A 56 12.57 10.27 3.77
C PRO A 56 13.41 11.50 3.45
N ARG A 57 13.20 12.07 2.26
CA ARG A 57 13.70 13.41 1.99
C ARG A 57 12.90 14.31 2.90
N THR A 58 13.42 14.59 4.09
CA THR A 58 12.90 15.65 4.93
C THR A 58 12.95 16.91 4.07
N LYS A 59 11.80 17.43 3.68
CA LYS A 59 11.73 18.84 3.27
C LYS A 59 12.11 19.62 4.52
N THR A 60 13.39 19.97 4.66
CA THR A 60 13.82 21.00 5.58
C THR A 60 13.17 22.28 5.05
N ASN A 61 11.99 22.62 5.58
CA ASN A 61 11.50 23.98 5.50
C ASN A 61 12.49 24.81 6.36
N ARG A 62 13.44 25.45 5.69
CA ARG A 62 14.03 26.69 6.19
C ARG A 62 13.07 27.82 5.85
#